data_AF-A0AAD9DST2-F1
#
_entry.id   AF-A0AAD9DST2-F1
#
_cell.length_a   1.000
_cell.length_b   1.000
_cell.length_c   1.000
_cell.angle_alpha   90.00
_cell.angle_beta   90.00
_cell.angle_gamma   90.00
#
_symmetry.space_group_name_H-M   'P 1'
#
loop_
_entity.id
_entity.type
_entity.pdbx_description
1 polymer ?
#
loop_
_entity_poly.entity_id
_entity_poly.type
_entity_poly.pdbx_seq_one_letter_code
_entity_poly.pdbx_strand_id
1 'polypeptide(L)'
;STHNEMEKNRRAHLRLCLERLKSLVPLGPDSNRHTTLSLLMKAKEHIKRLEDSERKAQHAIEQLQREQRHLRRRLEQLGVERTRMDSMGSTVSSDKSDSDQEELDVDVEGTDYLLGDAEWSTSSVSDSDERGSMRSVCSDEGYSSASLLHLTTAHDNTPTLGCTL
;
A
#
# COMPACT_ATOMS: atom_id res chain seq x y z
N SER A 1 -5.35 33.79 48.62
CA SER A 1 -6.26 33.77 47.46
C SER A 1 -6.23 32.39 46.84
N THR A 2 -7.21 31.54 47.16
CA THR A 2 -7.34 30.15 46.71
C THR A 2 -7.41 30.03 45.18
N HIS A 3 -8.05 30.98 44.51
CA HIS A 3 -8.14 31.03 43.05
C HIS A 3 -6.76 31.05 42.36
N ASN A 4 -5.83 31.86 42.88
CA ASN A 4 -4.48 31.97 42.29
C ASN A 4 -3.67 30.67 42.43
N GLU A 5 -3.89 29.93 43.52
CA GLU A 5 -3.23 28.65 43.75
C GLU A 5 -3.77 27.57 42.81
N MET A 6 -5.09 27.50 42.63
CA MET A 6 -5.72 26.60 41.66
C MET A 6 -5.22 26.87 40.24
N GLU A 7 -5.13 28.13 39.81
CA GLU A 7 -4.66 28.47 38.47
C GLU A 7 -3.16 28.13 38.27
N LYS A 8 -2.33 28.31 39.31
CA LYS A 8 -0.93 27.87 39.27
C LYS A 8 -0.81 26.36 39.09
N ASN A 9 -1.58 25.58 39.85
CA ASN A 9 -1.60 24.13 39.72
C ASN A 9 -2.06 23.69 38.33
N ARG A 10 -3.15 24.28 37.82
CA ARG A 10 -3.66 24.02 36.46
C ARG A 10 -2.61 24.28 35.39
N ARG A 11 -1.87 25.40 35.48
CA ARG A 11 -0.78 25.72 34.54
C ARG A 11 0.40 24.76 34.64
N ALA A 12 0.75 24.30 35.85
CA ALA A 12 1.79 23.30 36.03
C ALA A 12 1.40 21.97 35.35
N HIS A 13 0.16 21.52 35.55
CA HIS A 13 -0.36 20.32 34.90
C HIS A 13 -0.35 20.42 33.37
N LEU A 14 -0.78 21.56 32.82
CA LEU A 14 -0.75 21.78 31.37
C LEU A 14 0.68 21.66 30.79
N ARG A 15 1.69 22.21 31.48
CA ARG A 15 3.08 22.10 31.03
C ARG A 15 3.54 20.65 30.97
N LEU A 16 3.22 19.84 31.98
CA LEU A 16 3.53 18.41 32.00
C LEU A 16 2.86 17.66 30.83
N CYS A 17 1.60 17.95 30.54
CA CYS A 17 0.92 17.37 29.38
C CYS A 17 1.61 17.72 28.06
N LEU A 18 2.02 18.98 27.89
CA LEU A 18 2.72 19.42 26.68
C LEU A 18 4.12 18.81 26.55
N GLU A 19 4.84 18.65 27.66
CA GLU A 19 6.14 17.99 27.68
C GLU A 19 6.03 16.52 27.27
N ARG A 20 5.04 15.79 27.83
CA ARG A 20 4.75 14.41 27.41
C ARG A 20 4.35 14.34 25.93
N LEU A 21 3.61 15.32 25.43
CA LEU A 21 3.25 15.35 24.00
C LEU A 21 4.50 15.52 23.12
N LYS A 22 5.47 16.35 23.54
CA LYS A 22 6.72 16.54 22.78
C LYS A 22 7.54 15.26 22.63
N SER A 23 7.49 14.34 23.58
CA SER A 23 8.21 13.06 23.47
C SER A 23 7.57 12.06 22.51
N LEU A 24 6.28 12.24 22.17
CA LEU A 24 5.54 11.37 21.26
C LEU A 24 5.55 11.87 19.81
N VAL A 25 5.73 13.18 19.61
CA VAL A 25 5.70 13.79 18.28
C VAL A 25 7.11 13.88 17.72
N PRO A 26 7.36 13.51 16.46
CA PRO A 26 8.65 13.70 15.82
C PRO A 26 8.88 15.20 15.51
N LEU A 27 9.48 15.91 16.46
CA LEU A 27 9.71 17.36 16.38
C LEU A 27 11.07 17.76 15.80
N GLY A 28 11.96 16.80 15.59
CA GLY A 28 13.32 17.05 15.12
C GLY A 28 14.22 17.78 16.14
N PRO A 29 15.39 18.27 15.72
CA PRO A 29 16.39 18.88 16.60
C PRO A 29 15.92 20.20 17.27
N ASP A 30 14.84 20.82 16.78
CA ASP A 30 14.26 22.05 17.34
C ASP A 30 13.12 21.80 18.34
N SER A 31 13.04 20.61 18.95
CA SER A 31 11.96 20.22 19.88
C SER A 31 11.71 21.22 21.02
N ASN A 32 12.73 22.00 21.42
CA ASN A 32 12.63 22.97 22.50
C ASN A 32 12.07 24.35 22.07
N ARG A 33 12.05 24.68 20.76
CA ARG A 33 11.61 25.99 20.23
C ARG A 33 10.14 26.05 19.81
N HIS A 34 9.42 24.94 19.93
CA HIS A 34 8.04 24.84 19.47
C HIS A 34 7.06 25.56 20.41
N THR A 35 6.20 26.40 19.82
CA THR A 35 5.03 26.97 20.50
C THR A 35 3.95 25.89 20.70
N THR A 36 3.02 26.09 21.64
CA THR A 36 1.90 25.16 21.86
C THR A 36 1.11 24.88 20.59
N LEU A 37 0.83 25.91 19.78
CA LEU A 37 0.08 25.74 18.53
C LEU A 37 0.85 24.85 17.54
N SER A 38 2.14 25.14 17.31
CA SER A 38 2.96 24.35 16.39
C SER A 38 3.07 22.88 16.80
N LEU A 39 3.15 22.61 18.11
CA LEU A 39 3.16 21.26 18.66
C LEU A 39 1.85 20.52 18.38
N LEU A 40 0.70 21.16 18.62
CA LEU A 40 -0.61 20.56 18.38
C LEU A 40 -0.86 20.29 16.88
N MET A 41 -0.42 21.20 16.01
CA MET A 41 -0.51 21.01 14.56
C MET A 41 0.33 19.81 14.09
N LYS A 42 1.59 19.72 14.55
CA LYS A 42 2.47 18.58 14.23
C LYS A 42 1.96 17.27 14.82
N ALA A 43 1.37 17.28 16.02
CA ALA A 43 0.75 16.11 16.60
C ALA A 43 -0.41 15.59 15.74
N LYS A 44 -1.30 16.49 15.30
CA LYS A 44 -2.42 16.16 14.41
C LYS A 44 -1.91 15.58 13.08
N GLU A 45 -0.89 16.19 12.49
CA GLU A 45 -0.26 15.69 11.27
C GLU A 45 0.39 14.32 11.48
N HIS A 46 1.05 14.11 12.62
CA HIS A 46 1.70 12.84 12.94
C HIS A 46 0.69 11.69 13.04
N ILE A 47 -0.46 11.91 13.70
CA ILE A 47 -1.56 10.93 13.74
C ILE A 47 -1.99 10.57 12.31
N LYS A 48 -2.25 11.57 11.46
CA LYS A 48 -2.67 11.33 10.07
C LYS A 48 -1.64 10.51 9.29
N ARG A 49 -0.35 10.81 9.45
CA ARG A 49 0.74 10.05 8.80
C ARG A 49 0.81 8.60 9.30
N LEU A 50 0.60 8.36 10.58
CA LEU A 50 0.57 7.01 11.15
C LEU A 50 -0.61 6.21 10.56
N GLU A 51 -1.80 6.79 10.49
CA GLU A 51 -2.98 6.17 9.89
C GLU A 51 -2.78 5.88 8.38
N ASP A 52 -2.15 6.79 7.65
CA ASP A 52 -1.79 6.60 6.24
C ASP A 52 -0.77 5.45 6.07
N SER A 53 0.23 5.39 6.95
CA SER A 53 1.26 4.35 6.94
C SER A 53 0.68 2.98 7.28
N GLU A 54 -0.20 2.91 8.28
CA GLU A 54 -0.89 1.69 8.67
C GLU A 54 -1.73 1.14 7.50
N ARG A 55 -2.52 1.99 6.84
CA ARG A 55 -3.27 1.59 5.64
C ARG A 55 -2.38 1.03 4.53
N LYS A 56 -1.26 1.70 4.24
CA LYS A 56 -0.30 1.23 3.22
C LYS A 56 0.33 -0.10 3.60
N ALA A 57 0.76 -0.25 4.84
CA ALA A 57 1.33 -1.50 5.35
C ALA A 57 0.31 -2.65 5.25
N GLN A 58 -0.96 -2.39 5.60
CA GLN A 58 -2.03 -3.38 5.48
C GLN A 58 -2.23 -3.82 4.03
N HIS A 59 -2.26 -2.88 3.07
CA HIS A 59 -2.34 -3.22 1.66
C HIS A 59 -1.13 -4.03 1.18
N ALA A 60 0.09 -3.68 1.63
CA ALA A 60 1.30 -4.42 1.28
C ALA A 60 1.25 -5.87 1.80
N ILE A 61 0.81 -6.07 3.05
CA ILE A 61 0.61 -7.40 3.63
C ILE A 61 -0.37 -8.21 2.78
N GLU A 62 -1.50 -7.64 2.38
CA GLU A 62 -2.46 -8.36 1.55
C GLU A 62 -1.89 -8.75 0.18
N GLN A 63 -1.11 -7.88 -0.47
CA GLN A 63 -0.48 -8.20 -1.75
C GLN A 63 0.53 -9.33 -1.59
N LEU A 64 1.43 -9.25 -0.61
CA LEU A 64 2.40 -10.30 -0.33
C LEU A 64 1.72 -11.63 0.01
N GLN A 65 0.59 -11.61 0.72
CA GLN A 65 -0.19 -12.82 0.96
C GLN A 65 -0.81 -13.39 -0.32
N ARG A 66 -1.27 -12.56 -1.26
CA ARG A 66 -1.76 -13.01 -2.58
C ARG A 66 -0.63 -13.64 -3.38
N GLU A 67 0.54 -13.01 -3.41
CA GLU A 67 1.74 -13.53 -4.08
C GLU A 67 2.20 -14.85 -3.48
N GLN A 68 2.30 -14.94 -2.15
CA GLN A 68 2.66 -16.17 -1.46
C GLN A 68 1.71 -17.32 -1.83
N ARG A 69 0.38 -17.08 -1.87
CA ARG A 69 -0.60 -18.08 -2.32
C ARG A 69 -0.43 -18.44 -3.80
N HIS A 70 -0.11 -17.47 -4.66
CA HIS A 70 0.15 -17.74 -6.07
C HIS A 70 1.39 -18.62 -6.25
N LEU A 71 2.51 -18.27 -5.61
CA LEU A 71 3.77 -19.01 -5.68
C LEU A 71 3.64 -20.42 -5.09
N ARG A 72 2.95 -20.60 -3.96
CA ARG A 72 2.67 -21.94 -3.41
C ARG A 72 1.93 -22.84 -4.39
N ARG A 73 0.87 -22.34 -5.03
CA ARG A 73 0.14 -23.10 -6.07
C ARG A 73 1.01 -23.43 -7.28
N ARG A 74 1.92 -22.53 -7.67
CA ARG A 74 2.85 -22.77 -8.78
C ARG A 74 3.88 -23.84 -8.43
N LEU A 75 4.39 -23.84 -7.20
CA LEU A 75 5.26 -24.89 -6.70
C LEU A 75 4.55 -26.24 -6.64
N GLU A 76 3.31 -26.29 -6.16
CA GLU A 76 2.50 -27.52 -6.17
C GLU A 76 2.31 -28.07 -7.58
N GLN A 77 2.00 -27.21 -8.57
CA GLN A 77 1.85 -27.63 -9.96
C GLN A 77 3.14 -28.21 -10.54
N LEU A 78 4.28 -27.55 -10.33
CA LEU A 78 5.58 -28.02 -10.79
C LEU A 78 6.03 -29.31 -10.06
N GLY A 79 5.69 -29.45 -8.78
CA GLY A 79 5.91 -30.68 -8.02
C GLY A 79 5.11 -31.85 -8.59
N VAL A 80 3.83 -31.64 -8.90
CA VAL A 80 2.95 -32.66 -9.52
C VAL A 80 3.40 -33.01 -10.94
N GLU A 81 3.86 -32.03 -11.72
CA GLU A 81 4.42 -32.27 -13.07
C GLU A 81 5.69 -33.12 -13.00
N ARG A 82 6.56 -32.87 -12.02
CA ARG A 82 7.76 -33.67 -11.77
C ARG A 82 7.42 -35.12 -11.37
N THR A 83 6.45 -35.32 -10.46
CA THR A 83 5.94 -36.66 -10.03
C THR A 83 5.16 -37.42 -11.10
N ARG A 84 4.69 -36.74 -12.16
CA ARG A 84 4.10 -37.40 -13.32
C ARG A 84 5.16 -37.81 -14.33
N MET A 85 6.20 -37.01 -14.50
CA MET A 85 7.24 -37.24 -15.50
C MET A 85 8.24 -38.33 -15.09
N ASP A 86 8.61 -38.41 -13.81
CA ASP A 86 9.40 -39.52 -13.25
C ASP A 86 8.67 -40.88 -13.30
N SER A 87 7.34 -40.89 -13.34
CA SER A 87 6.51 -42.10 -13.48
C SER A 87 6.31 -42.59 -14.92
N MET A 88 6.65 -41.81 -15.94
CA MET A 88 6.58 -42.22 -17.36
C MET A 88 7.92 -42.65 -17.96
N GLY A 89 8.99 -42.74 -17.16
CA GLY A 89 10.36 -42.94 -17.66
C GLY A 89 11.16 -44.12 -17.09
N SER A 90 10.63 -44.94 -16.18
CA SER A 90 11.43 -46.01 -15.54
C SER A 90 10.88 -47.41 -15.78
N THR A 91 11.26 -48.00 -16.91
CA THR A 91 11.39 -49.45 -17.05
C THR A 91 12.87 -49.82 -17.05
N VAL A 92 13.54 -49.81 -15.89
CA VAL A 92 14.67 -50.72 -15.54
C VAL A 92 15.25 -50.36 -14.16
N SER A 93 15.09 -51.31 -13.22
CA SER A 93 16.05 -51.76 -12.20
C SER A 93 17.14 -50.78 -11.71
N SER A 94 17.13 -50.44 -10.42
CA SER A 94 18.29 -50.73 -9.55
C SER A 94 17.91 -50.72 -8.07
N ASP A 95 18.31 -51.79 -7.38
CA ASP A 95 18.23 -52.04 -5.95
C ASP A 95 19.23 -51.14 -5.20
N LYS A 96 18.75 -50.46 -4.16
CA LYS A 96 19.51 -49.82 -3.05
C LYS A 96 20.25 -48.51 -3.35
N SER A 97 19.71 -47.43 -2.79
CA SER A 97 20.51 -46.32 -2.27
C SER A 97 19.98 -45.94 -0.89
N ASP A 98 20.75 -46.29 0.13
CA ASP A 98 20.71 -45.71 1.47
C ASP A 98 21.35 -44.33 1.34
N SER A 99 20.56 -43.27 1.45
CA SER A 99 21.06 -41.89 1.37
C SER A 99 20.71 -41.20 2.67
N ASP A 100 21.70 -41.19 3.56
CA ASP A 100 21.66 -40.47 4.82
C ASP A 100 21.23 -39.02 4.61
N GLN A 101 20.25 -38.62 5.39
CA GLN A 101 19.72 -37.26 5.44
C GLN A 101 20.71 -36.40 6.23
N GLU A 102 21.61 -35.71 5.54
CA GLU A 102 22.43 -34.68 6.17
C GLU A 102 21.58 -33.41 6.36
N GLU A 103 21.31 -33.07 7.62
CA GLU A 103 20.68 -31.82 8.02
C GLU A 103 21.67 -30.67 7.78
N LEU A 104 21.45 -29.91 6.71
CA LEU A 104 22.16 -28.65 6.46
C LEU A 104 21.54 -27.56 7.32
N ASP A 105 22.16 -27.28 8.47
CA ASP A 105 21.92 -26.07 9.25
C ASP A 105 22.35 -24.86 8.40
N VAL A 106 21.37 -24.12 7.89
CA VAL A 106 21.59 -22.81 7.26
C VAL A 106 21.84 -21.77 8.36
N ASP A 107 23.12 -21.43 8.56
CA ASP A 107 23.50 -20.31 9.41
C ASP A 107 23.04 -19.00 8.76
N VAL A 108 22.12 -18.30 9.41
CA VAL A 108 21.70 -16.94 9.03
C VAL A 108 22.70 -16.01 9.69
N GLU A 109 23.89 -15.89 9.10
CA GLU A 109 24.85 -14.87 9.53
C GLU A 109 24.22 -13.49 9.27
N GLY A 110 23.96 -12.78 10.36
CA GLY A 110 23.42 -11.43 10.32
C GLY A 110 24.40 -10.51 9.63
N THR A 111 24.02 -9.96 8.48
CA THR A 111 24.67 -8.78 7.92
C THR A 111 24.16 -7.55 8.69
N ASP A 112 24.57 -7.42 9.96
CA ASP A 112 24.68 -6.12 10.58
C ASP A 112 26.01 -5.48 10.14
N TYR A 113 25.99 -4.15 9.98
CA TYR A 113 27.04 -3.31 9.40
C TYR A 113 27.21 -3.41 7.87
N LEU A 114 26.52 -2.56 7.12
CA LEU A 114 26.97 -1.18 6.88
C LEU A 114 25.84 -0.37 6.22
N LEU A 115 25.28 0.56 7.01
CA LEU A 115 24.53 1.71 6.54
C LEU A 115 25.50 2.62 5.75
N GLY A 116 25.32 2.74 4.44
CA GLY A 116 26.07 3.70 3.61
C GLY A 116 25.77 3.56 2.12
N ASP A 117 24.85 4.39 1.62
CA ASP A 117 24.62 4.75 0.22
C ASP A 117 24.58 3.64 -0.84
N ALA A 118 23.37 3.19 -1.15
CA ALA A 118 23.03 2.67 -2.47
C ALA A 118 21.81 3.44 -2.99
N GLU A 119 22.05 4.65 -3.49
CA GLU A 119 21.12 5.38 -4.35
C GLU A 119 20.94 4.58 -5.65
N TRP A 120 19.95 3.70 -5.69
CA TRP A 120 19.41 3.16 -6.94
C TRP A 120 18.76 4.32 -7.70
N SER A 121 19.56 5.01 -8.51
CA SER A 121 19.09 6.04 -9.42
C SER A 121 18.09 5.43 -10.38
N THR A 122 16.83 5.84 -10.21
CA THR A 122 15.71 5.53 -11.09
C THR A 122 16.00 6.12 -12.47
N SER A 123 16.33 5.27 -13.44
CA SER A 123 16.45 5.67 -14.84
C SER A 123 15.09 6.15 -15.34
N SER A 124 15.01 7.45 -15.60
CA SER A 124 13.88 8.13 -16.22
C SER A 124 13.72 7.64 -17.65
N VAL A 125 12.69 6.85 -17.94
CA VAL A 125 12.29 6.51 -19.32
C VAL A 125 11.49 7.69 -19.87
N SER A 126 12.06 8.37 -20.86
CA SER A 126 11.42 9.47 -21.59
C SER A 126 10.61 8.88 -22.74
N ASP A 127 9.31 9.21 -22.75
CA ASP A 127 8.34 8.84 -23.78
C ASP A 127 8.42 9.85 -24.95
N SER A 128 8.66 9.37 -26.17
CA SER A 128 8.52 10.12 -27.43
C SER A 128 8.57 9.17 -28.63
N ASP A 129 7.44 8.52 -28.94
CA ASP A 129 7.22 7.87 -30.23
C ASP A 129 6.33 8.76 -31.11
N GLU A 130 6.95 9.47 -32.07
CA GLU A 130 6.26 10.06 -33.21
C GLU A 130 6.78 9.47 -34.52
N ARG A 131 6.12 8.41 -35.02
CA ARG A 131 6.24 8.04 -36.43
C ARG A 131 5.03 7.27 -36.96
N GLY A 132 4.25 8.00 -37.75
CA GLY A 132 3.67 7.57 -39.03
C GLY A 132 2.87 6.25 -39.06
N SER A 133 1.53 6.37 -39.08
CA SER A 133 0.69 5.33 -39.67
C SER A 133 -0.06 5.89 -40.88
N MET A 134 0.11 5.19 -42.00
CA MET A 134 -0.36 5.55 -43.32
C MET A 134 -1.87 5.33 -43.46
N ARG A 135 -2.52 6.34 -44.00
CA ARG A 135 -3.66 6.33 -44.94
C ARG A 135 -4.10 4.91 -45.37
N SER A 136 -5.30 4.50 -45.00
CA SER A 136 -6.08 3.52 -45.77
C SER A 136 -7.50 4.02 -45.96
N VAL A 137 -7.84 4.25 -47.22
CA VAL A 137 -9.17 4.58 -47.72
C VAL A 137 -9.78 3.28 -48.22
N CYS A 138 -10.88 2.83 -47.62
CA CYS A 138 -11.82 1.89 -48.23
C CYS A 138 -13.24 2.26 -47.76
N SER A 139 -14.10 2.57 -48.73
CA SER A 139 -15.57 2.60 -48.68
C SER A 139 -16.13 1.24 -48.15
N ASP A 140 -17.40 1.02 -47.78
CA ASP A 140 -18.67 1.37 -48.40
C ASP A 140 -19.84 0.81 -47.54
N GLU A 141 -21.02 1.42 -47.69
CA GLU A 141 -22.41 1.01 -47.41
C GLU A 141 -22.79 -0.15 -46.46
N GLY A 142 -23.72 0.16 -45.55
CA GLY A 142 -24.53 -0.80 -44.79
C GLY A 142 -25.71 -0.14 -44.09
N TYR A 143 -26.88 -0.22 -44.74
CA TYR A 143 -28.20 0.29 -44.32
C TYR A 143 -28.80 -0.44 -43.09
N SER A 144 -29.85 0.18 -42.53
CA SER A 144 -30.92 -0.36 -41.63
C SER A 144 -30.63 -0.44 -40.12
N SER A 145 -31.52 -0.05 -39.21
CA SER A 145 -32.90 0.46 -39.34
C SER A 145 -33.28 1.29 -38.12
N ALA A 146 -34.17 2.26 -38.34
CA ALA A 146 -34.78 3.13 -37.35
C ALA A 146 -35.52 2.38 -36.22
N SER A 147 -35.52 2.98 -35.04
CA SER A 147 -36.66 2.95 -34.11
C SER A 147 -36.80 4.33 -33.49
N LEU A 148 -37.74 5.09 -34.06
CA LEU A 148 -38.39 6.25 -33.47
C LEU A 148 -39.06 5.84 -32.15
N LEU A 149 -38.95 6.67 -31.11
CA LEU A 149 -40.06 7.53 -30.63
C LEU A 149 -39.73 8.12 -29.25
N HIS A 150 -39.82 9.46 -29.19
CA HIS A 150 -40.43 10.27 -28.12
C HIS A 150 -39.77 10.22 -26.72
N LEU A 151 -39.51 11.31 -25.98
CA LEU A 151 -39.87 12.71 -26.10
C LEU A 151 -38.88 13.54 -25.25
N THR A 152 -38.66 14.77 -25.68
CA THR A 152 -38.26 15.98 -24.93
C THR A 152 -38.89 16.02 -23.51
N THR A 153 -38.35 16.61 -22.44
CA THR A 153 -37.68 17.91 -22.25
C THR A 153 -37.23 18.01 -20.79
N ALA A 154 -36.18 18.79 -20.54
CA ALA A 154 -35.82 19.33 -19.23
C ALA A 154 -36.97 20.09 -18.55
N HIS A 155 -37.00 20.11 -17.21
CA HIS A 155 -37.03 21.33 -16.40
C HIS A 155 -36.96 21.01 -14.90
N ASP A 156 -36.21 21.83 -14.17
CA ASP A 156 -36.18 22.02 -12.72
C ASP A 156 -37.57 22.04 -12.05
N ASN A 157 -37.62 21.70 -10.76
CA ASN A 157 -38.11 22.58 -9.69
C ASN A 157 -38.25 21.83 -8.35
N THR A 158 -37.55 22.31 -7.33
CA THR A 158 -37.87 22.12 -5.90
C THR A 158 -39.28 22.66 -5.59
N PRO A 159 -39.98 22.13 -4.57
CA PRO A 159 -40.13 22.98 -3.38
C PRO A 159 -40.11 22.24 -2.03
N THR A 160 -39.61 22.98 -1.06
CA THR A 160 -39.78 22.88 0.39
C THR A 160 -41.25 22.99 0.85
N LEU A 161 -41.70 22.12 1.76
CA LEU A 161 -42.71 22.35 2.83
C LEU A 161 -42.42 21.27 3.90
N GLY A 162 -42.30 21.51 5.21
CA GLY A 162 -42.85 22.56 6.04
C GLY A 162 -43.80 21.93 7.07
N CYS A 163 -43.28 21.69 8.28
CA CYS A 163 -43.91 21.47 9.59
C CYS A 163 -45.32 20.87 9.72
N THR A 164 -45.43 19.90 10.64
CA THR A 164 -46.57 19.83 11.58
C THR A 164 -46.09 19.54 12.99
N LEU A 165 -46.71 20.26 13.93
CA LEU A 165 -46.52 20.30 15.38
C LEU A 165 -46.82 18.98 16.08
#